data_AF-A0A957GK08-F1
#
_entry.id   AF-A0A957GK08-F1
#
_cell.length_a   1.000
_cell.length_b   1.000
_cell.length_c   1.000
_cell.angle_alpha   90.00
_cell.angle_beta   90.00
_cell.angle_gamma   90.00
#
_symmetry.space_group_name_H-M   'P 1'
#
loop_
_entity.id
_entity.type
_entity.pdbx_description
1 polymer ?
#
loop_
_entity_poly.entity_id
_entity_poly.type
_entity_poly.pdbx_seq_one_letter_code
_entity_poly.pdbx_strand_id
1 'polypeptide(L)'
;MSDLDSEARERFVQWLGNIKQLVGGKGSRSIVIDGIVFEVRQGYKSADSKRQNADLRFGIRAYQANLLPVFVIMSSQMSEPVIKRYRNDGMLVLTGLHNDDPAISTFAFFDQVVGYNLAEFFTRNSFLIQDEIQQVVEKLLSA
;
A
#
# COMPACT_ATOMS: atom_id res chain seq x y z
N MET A 1 -5.68 17.82 -6.12
CA MET A 1 -4.67 17.59 -7.19
C MET A 1 -3.83 18.83 -7.52
N SER A 2 -4.17 20.03 -7.01
CA SER A 2 -3.41 21.28 -7.22
C SER A 2 -2.00 21.26 -6.63
N ASP A 3 -1.74 20.40 -5.64
CA ASP A 3 -0.55 20.48 -4.79
C ASP A 3 0.61 19.57 -5.26
N LEU A 4 0.37 18.77 -6.31
CA LEU A 4 1.43 18.00 -6.98
C LEU A 4 2.02 18.84 -8.12
N ASP A 5 3.34 18.85 -8.22
CA ASP A 5 4.02 19.33 -9.41
C ASP A 5 3.62 18.50 -10.65
N SER A 6 3.94 19.01 -11.84
CA SER A 6 3.53 18.41 -13.11
C SER A 6 4.11 17.00 -13.30
N GLU A 7 5.34 16.75 -12.84
CA GLU A 7 6.03 15.49 -13.04
C GLU A 7 5.47 14.39 -12.12
N ALA A 8 5.27 14.70 -10.85
CA ALA A 8 4.63 13.81 -9.88
C ALA A 8 3.19 13.46 -10.31
N ARG A 9 2.46 14.43 -10.88
CA ARG A 9 1.13 14.18 -11.44
C ARG A 9 1.18 13.23 -12.63
N GLU A 10 2.14 13.40 -13.52
CA GLU A 10 2.32 12.53 -14.70
C GLU A 10 2.63 11.09 -14.29
N ARG A 11 3.62 10.89 -13.41
CA ARG A 11 3.96 9.55 -12.87
C ARG A 11 2.75 8.87 -12.23
N PHE A 12 1.98 9.61 -11.44
CA PHE A 12 0.77 9.10 -10.80
C PHE A 12 -0.32 8.72 -11.81
N VAL A 13 -0.63 9.59 -12.77
CA VAL A 13 -1.67 9.33 -13.78
C VAL A 13 -1.30 8.13 -14.65
N GLN A 14 -0.04 8.03 -15.06
CA GLN A 14 0.46 6.89 -15.83
C GLN A 14 0.34 5.59 -15.02
N TRP A 15 0.81 5.59 -13.78
CA TRP A 15 0.70 4.42 -12.90
C TRP A 15 -0.77 4.02 -12.68
N LEU A 16 -1.65 4.97 -12.36
CA LEU A 16 -3.08 4.70 -12.19
C LEU A 16 -3.72 4.13 -13.46
N GLY A 17 -3.33 4.61 -14.64
CA GLY A 17 -3.76 4.05 -15.93
C GLY A 17 -3.41 2.57 -16.09
N ASN A 18 -2.18 2.19 -15.71
CA ASN A 18 -1.72 0.80 -15.74
C ASN A 18 -2.48 -0.08 -14.74
N ILE A 19 -2.72 0.41 -13.52
CA ILE A 19 -3.45 -0.33 -12.49
C ILE A 19 -4.91 -0.58 -12.88
N LYS A 20 -5.57 0.39 -13.51
CA LYS A 20 -6.96 0.24 -14.00
C LYS A 20 -7.11 -0.98 -14.91
N GLN A 21 -6.12 -1.25 -15.76
CA GLN A 21 -6.12 -2.42 -16.64
C GLN A 21 -5.92 -3.73 -15.85
N LEU A 22 -5.03 -3.73 -14.86
CA LEU A 22 -4.70 -4.89 -14.04
C LEU A 22 -5.88 -5.32 -13.14
N VAL A 23 -6.58 -4.35 -12.55
CA VAL A 23 -7.69 -4.57 -11.62
C VAL A 23 -9.01 -4.82 -12.37
N GLY A 24 -9.25 -4.14 -13.49
CA GLY A 24 -10.48 -4.26 -14.28
C GLY A 24 -10.62 -5.55 -15.10
N GLY A 25 -9.56 -6.37 -15.19
CA GLY A 25 -9.48 -7.53 -16.09
C GLY A 25 -10.35 -8.74 -15.75
N LYS A 26 -11.08 -8.78 -14.63
CA LYS A 26 -11.92 -9.94 -14.24
C LYS A 26 -13.43 -9.76 -14.44
N GLY A 27 -13.89 -8.60 -14.89
CA GLY A 27 -15.31 -8.40 -15.17
C GLY A 27 -15.55 -7.01 -15.76
N SER A 28 -16.05 -7.00 -16.99
CA SER A 28 -16.36 -5.82 -17.81
C SER A 28 -17.31 -4.84 -17.12
N ARG A 29 -16.77 -4.00 -16.23
CA ARG A 29 -17.37 -2.72 -15.84
C ARG A 29 -16.29 -1.68 -16.07
N SER A 30 -16.61 -0.70 -16.90
CA SER A 30 -15.88 0.57 -16.91
C SER A 30 -16.08 1.21 -15.53
N ILE A 31 -15.18 0.92 -14.60
CA ILE A 31 -15.21 1.55 -13.28
C ILE A 31 -14.65 2.95 -13.48
N VAL A 32 -15.51 3.95 -13.27
CA VAL A 32 -15.07 5.34 -13.14
C VAL A 32 -14.26 5.42 -11.84
N ILE A 33 -12.98 5.71 -11.99
CA ILE A 33 -12.05 5.86 -10.86
C ILE A 33 -11.50 7.28 -10.93
N ASP A 34 -11.95 8.10 -9.99
CA ASP A 34 -11.65 9.53 -9.84
C ASP A 34 -10.40 9.75 -8.98
N GLY A 35 -9.97 8.73 -8.24
CA GLY A 35 -8.80 8.81 -7.37
C GLY A 35 -8.51 7.49 -6.67
N ILE A 36 -7.72 7.58 -5.60
CA ILE A 36 -7.22 6.42 -4.85
C ILE A 36 -7.42 6.69 -3.37
N VAL A 37 -7.74 5.63 -2.62
CA VAL A 37 -7.69 5.65 -1.17
C VAL A 37 -6.75 4.56 -0.67
N PHE A 38 -5.87 4.95 0.24
CA PHE A 38 -4.87 4.06 0.81
C PHE A 38 -5.26 3.59 2.19
N GLU A 39 -5.09 2.29 2.45
CA GLU A 39 -5.07 1.70 3.78
C GLU A 39 -3.63 1.25 4.07
N VAL A 40 -2.96 1.93 4.98
CA VAL A 40 -1.55 1.68 5.31
C VAL A 40 -1.44 0.74 6.51
N ARG A 41 -0.66 -0.34 6.38
CA ARG A 41 -0.48 -1.33 7.44
C ARG A 41 0.97 -1.76 7.61
N GLN A 42 1.33 -2.06 8.86
CA GLN A 42 2.65 -2.60 9.17
C GLN A 42 2.82 -4.02 8.62
N GLY A 43 1.81 -4.90 8.75
CA GLY A 43 1.87 -6.28 8.25
C GLY A 43 0.57 -7.06 8.51
N TYR A 44 0.47 -8.28 7.97
CA TYR A 44 -0.65 -9.19 8.20
C TYR A 44 -0.16 -10.53 8.75
N LYS A 45 -0.13 -10.63 10.08
CA LYS A 45 0.27 -11.87 10.78
C LYS A 45 -0.88 -12.84 11.04
N SER A 46 -2.12 -12.35 11.20
CA SER A 46 -3.28 -13.19 11.48
C SER A 46 -4.37 -13.06 10.43
N ALA A 47 -4.86 -14.21 9.94
CA ALA A 47 -6.00 -14.31 9.04
C ALA A 47 -7.33 -14.25 9.82
N ASP A 48 -7.43 -13.39 10.84
CA ASP A 48 -8.67 -13.26 11.62
C ASP A 48 -9.82 -12.73 10.73
N SER A 49 -10.96 -13.40 10.80
CA SER A 49 -12.10 -13.16 9.91
C SER A 49 -12.73 -11.78 10.12
N LYS A 50 -12.69 -11.22 11.33
CA LYS A 50 -13.26 -9.89 11.62
C LYS A 50 -12.46 -8.80 10.90
N ARG A 51 -11.12 -8.89 10.95
CA ARG A 51 -10.23 -7.93 10.28
C ARG A 51 -10.38 -7.99 8.76
N GLN A 52 -10.37 -9.19 8.18
CA GLN A 52 -10.54 -9.35 6.74
C GLN A 52 -11.89 -8.81 6.25
N ASN A 53 -12.97 -9.03 7.00
CA ASN A 53 -14.28 -8.52 6.63
C ASN A 53 -14.36 -6.99 6.74
N ALA A 54 -13.59 -6.36 7.63
CA ALA A 54 -13.47 -4.90 7.66
C ALA A 54 -12.74 -4.36 6.42
N ASP A 55 -11.68 -5.03 5.99
CA ASP A 55 -10.88 -4.68 4.82
C ASP A 55 -11.69 -4.78 3.51
N LEU A 56 -12.52 -5.82 3.38
CA LEU A 56 -13.46 -5.93 2.25
C LEU A 56 -14.50 -4.80 2.25
N ARG A 57 -15.01 -4.42 3.42
CA ARG A 57 -15.94 -3.28 3.52
C ARG A 57 -15.27 -1.96 3.15
N PHE A 58 -13.98 -1.81 3.45
CA PHE A 58 -13.19 -0.67 2.96
C PHE A 58 -13.16 -0.66 1.42
N GLY A 59 -12.84 -1.79 0.78
CA GLY A 59 -12.85 -1.92 -0.69
C GLY A 59 -14.19 -1.53 -1.31
N ILE A 60 -15.29 -2.06 -0.78
CA ILE A 60 -16.65 -1.74 -1.24
C ILE A 60 -16.94 -0.23 -1.12
N ARG A 61 -16.61 0.38 0.01
CA ARG A 61 -16.85 1.81 0.24
C ARG A 61 -16.00 2.70 -0.67
N ALA A 62 -14.75 2.31 -0.92
CA ALA A 62 -13.87 3.01 -1.86
C ALA A 62 -14.49 3.04 -3.25
N TYR A 63 -14.95 1.87 -3.74
CA TYR A 63 -15.59 1.78 -5.04
C TYR A 63 -16.91 2.54 -5.13
N GLN A 64 -17.71 2.58 -4.06
CA GLN A 64 -18.92 3.43 -3.99
C GLN A 64 -18.62 4.93 -4.12
N ALA A 65 -17.39 5.34 -3.81
CA ALA A 65 -16.90 6.71 -3.93
C ALA A 65 -16.04 6.93 -5.19
N ASN A 66 -16.04 6.00 -6.16
CA ASN A 66 -15.18 6.03 -7.34
C ASN A 66 -13.68 6.11 -7.02
N LEU A 67 -13.25 5.55 -5.89
CA LEU A 67 -11.84 5.49 -5.50
C LEU A 67 -11.34 4.06 -5.65
N LEU A 68 -10.12 3.91 -6.20
CA LEU A 68 -9.43 2.63 -6.18
C LEU A 68 -8.95 2.34 -4.74
N PRO A 69 -9.37 1.22 -4.12
CA PRO A 69 -8.82 0.79 -2.84
C PRO A 69 -7.42 0.20 -3.03
N VAL A 70 -6.44 0.75 -2.29
CA VAL A 70 -5.05 0.29 -2.29
C VAL A 70 -4.60 -0.01 -0.87
N PHE A 71 -4.11 -1.23 -0.64
CA PHE A 71 -3.40 -1.58 0.59
C PHE A 71 -1.91 -1.31 0.41
N VAL A 72 -1.33 -0.54 1.33
CA VAL A 72 0.12 -0.32 1.42
C VAL A 72 0.61 -1.10 2.63
N ILE A 73 1.44 -2.10 2.39
CA ILE A 73 1.94 -2.94 3.49
C ILE A 73 3.46 -2.85 3.53
N MET A 74 3.98 -2.53 4.71
CA MET A 74 5.38 -2.16 4.91
C MET A 74 6.29 -3.34 5.27
N SER A 75 5.72 -4.48 5.68
CA SER A 75 6.46 -5.66 6.11
C SER A 75 6.46 -6.76 5.06
N SER A 76 7.48 -7.62 5.13
CA SER A 76 7.54 -8.91 4.45
C SER A 76 6.61 -9.97 5.07
N GLN A 77 6.16 -9.76 6.31
CA GLN A 77 5.33 -10.71 7.04
C GLN A 77 3.85 -10.56 6.67
N MET A 78 3.44 -11.38 5.72
CA MET A 78 2.16 -11.27 5.02
C MET A 78 1.51 -12.64 4.82
N SER A 79 0.19 -12.71 4.96
CA SER A 79 -0.60 -13.90 4.63
C SER A 79 -0.95 -13.91 3.15
N GLU A 80 -0.29 -14.76 2.36
CA GLU A 80 -0.55 -14.91 0.91
C GLU A 80 -2.03 -15.19 0.57
N PRO A 81 -2.77 -16.03 1.33
CA PRO A 81 -4.22 -16.20 1.12
C PRO A 81 -5.01 -14.90 1.26
N VAL A 82 -4.64 -14.03 2.21
CA VAL A 82 -5.31 -12.73 2.43
C VAL A 82 -5.04 -11.78 1.28
N ILE A 83 -3.79 -11.68 0.83
CA ILE A 83 -3.43 -10.87 -0.36
C ILE A 83 -4.23 -11.33 -1.58
N LYS A 84 -4.24 -12.64 -1.85
CA LYS A 84 -4.99 -13.22 -2.98
C LYS A 84 -6.47 -12.90 -2.90
N ARG A 85 -7.07 -13.00 -1.71
CA ARG A 85 -8.47 -12.64 -1.47
C ARG A 85 -8.72 -11.17 -1.85
N TYR A 86 -7.87 -10.25 -1.41
CA TYR A 86 -8.07 -8.82 -1.68
C TYR A 86 -7.90 -8.47 -3.15
N ARG A 87 -6.89 -9.05 -3.80
CA ARG A 87 -6.70 -8.89 -5.26
C ARG A 87 -7.86 -9.47 -6.06
N ASN A 88 -8.43 -10.59 -5.62
CA ASN A 88 -9.61 -11.17 -6.25
C ASN A 88 -10.87 -10.31 -6.08
N ASP A 89 -10.94 -9.49 -5.02
CA ASP A 89 -12.00 -8.50 -4.80
C ASP A 89 -11.72 -7.17 -5.53
N GLY A 90 -10.72 -7.16 -6.42
CA GLY A 90 -10.35 -5.99 -7.19
C GLY A 90 -9.59 -4.93 -6.40
N MET A 91 -9.01 -5.24 -5.25
CA MET A 91 -8.17 -4.28 -4.52
C MET A 91 -6.71 -4.40 -4.96
N LEU A 92 -6.00 -3.27 -5.03
CA LEU A 92 -4.55 -3.31 -5.21
C LEU A 92 -3.88 -3.58 -3.86
N VAL A 93 -2.85 -4.42 -3.85
CA VAL A 93 -2.09 -4.73 -2.63
C VAL A 93 -0.61 -4.58 -2.92
N LEU A 94 -0.03 -3.50 -2.37
CA LEU A 94 1.39 -3.21 -2.35
C LEU A 94 2.02 -3.86 -1.11
N THR A 95 3.14 -4.53 -1.32
CA THR A 95 3.78 -5.42 -0.35
C THR A 95 5.15 -4.88 0.03
N GLY A 96 5.63 -5.18 1.23
CA GLY A 96 6.99 -4.81 1.67
C GLY A 96 8.08 -5.71 1.07
N LEU A 97 7.76 -6.51 0.06
CA LEU A 97 8.73 -7.35 -0.63
C LEU A 97 9.55 -6.51 -1.60
N HIS A 98 10.83 -6.88 -1.74
CA HIS A 98 11.71 -6.27 -2.72
C HIS A 98 11.29 -6.74 -4.12
N ASN A 99 10.76 -5.83 -4.91
CA ASN A 99 10.28 -6.04 -6.27
C ASN A 99 10.23 -4.66 -6.94
N ASP A 100 10.64 -4.57 -8.21
CA ASP A 100 10.73 -3.29 -8.94
C ASP A 100 9.40 -2.85 -9.57
N ASP A 101 8.34 -3.64 -9.44
CA ASP A 101 7.01 -3.32 -9.94
C ASP A 101 6.23 -2.46 -8.92
N PRO A 102 5.88 -1.20 -9.25
CA PRO A 102 5.11 -0.31 -8.39
C PRO A 102 3.63 -0.72 -8.26
N ALA A 103 3.17 -1.77 -8.96
CA ALA A 103 1.87 -2.41 -8.73
C ALA A 103 1.94 -3.52 -7.66
N ILE A 104 3.14 -3.91 -7.23
CA ILE A 104 3.37 -5.03 -6.30
C ILE A 104 4.12 -4.59 -5.05
N SER A 105 5.14 -3.74 -5.18
CA SER A 105 5.98 -3.31 -4.06
C SER A 105 5.62 -1.93 -3.55
N THR A 106 5.50 -1.81 -2.24
CA THR A 106 5.41 -0.54 -1.54
C THR A 106 6.65 0.31 -1.82
N PHE A 107 7.85 -0.29 -1.83
CA PHE A 107 9.09 0.46 -2.04
C PHE A 107 9.20 0.97 -3.48
N ALA A 108 8.88 0.16 -4.49
CA ALA A 108 8.86 0.61 -5.88
C ALA A 108 7.80 1.69 -6.14
N PHE A 109 6.62 1.59 -5.50
CA PHE A 109 5.61 2.63 -5.59
C PHE A 109 6.11 3.97 -5.05
N PHE A 110 6.75 3.97 -3.89
CA PHE A 110 7.30 5.20 -3.32
C PHE A 110 8.43 5.78 -4.19
N ASP A 111 9.35 4.93 -4.66
CA ASP A 111 10.46 5.39 -5.48
C ASP A 111 10.00 5.93 -6.84
N GLN A 112 9.20 5.15 -7.57
CA GLN A 112 8.88 5.42 -8.98
C GLN A 112 7.63 6.28 -9.17
N VAL A 113 6.67 6.25 -8.24
CA VAL A 113 5.42 7.01 -8.37
C VAL A 113 5.45 8.25 -7.48
N VAL A 114 5.69 8.05 -6.19
CA VAL A 114 5.77 9.17 -5.24
C VAL A 114 7.02 10.03 -5.52
N GLY A 115 8.11 9.43 -6.02
CA GLY A 115 9.39 10.12 -6.23
C GLY A 115 10.20 10.24 -4.94
N TYR A 116 10.03 9.30 -4.01
CA TYR A 116 10.71 9.29 -2.73
C TYR A 116 11.32 7.92 -2.43
N ASN A 117 12.64 7.86 -2.27
CA ASN A 117 13.33 6.62 -1.93
C ASN A 117 13.12 6.26 -0.45
N LEU A 118 12.00 5.59 -0.18
CA LEU A 118 11.61 5.16 1.16
C LEU A 118 12.57 4.12 1.75
N ALA A 119 13.13 3.26 0.91
CA ALA A 119 14.11 2.26 1.35
C ALA A 119 15.38 2.95 1.86
N GLU A 120 15.92 3.88 1.09
CA GLU A 120 17.11 4.64 1.48
C GLU A 120 16.86 5.49 2.74
N PHE A 121 15.67 6.06 2.89
CA PHE A 121 15.30 6.76 4.13
C PHE A 121 15.44 5.83 5.35
N PHE A 122 14.91 4.61 5.31
CA PHE A 122 15.05 3.67 6.42
C PHE A 122 16.51 3.23 6.60
N THR A 123 17.26 3.00 5.53
CA THR A 123 18.67 2.63 5.61
C THR A 123 19.50 3.72 6.29
N ARG A 124 19.36 4.98 5.85
CA ARG A 124 20.11 6.14 6.37
C ARG A 124 19.78 6.43 7.83
N ASN A 125 18.53 6.22 8.22
CA ASN A 125 18.08 6.50 9.59
C ASN A 125 18.05 5.26 10.48
N SER A 126 18.51 4.09 10.00
CA SER A 126 18.42 2.82 10.73
C SER A 126 19.04 2.89 12.12
N PHE A 127 20.22 3.51 12.25
CA PHE A 127 20.88 3.70 13.54
C PHE A 127 20.03 4.52 14.52
N LEU A 128 19.51 5.68 14.08
CA LEU A 128 18.67 6.53 14.91
C LEU A 128 17.36 5.84 15.32
N ILE A 129 16.73 5.12 14.39
CA ILE A 129 15.49 4.39 14.66
C ILE A 129 15.74 3.27 15.69
N GLN A 130 16.84 2.53 15.54
CA GLN A 130 17.19 1.46 16.47
C GLN A 130 17.51 1.99 17.86
N ASP A 131 18.28 3.08 17.95
CA ASP A 131 18.62 3.73 19.21
C ASP A 131 17.36 4.21 19.95
N GLU A 132 16.45 4.91 19.25
CA GLU A 132 15.19 5.37 19.85
C GLU A 132 14.32 4.19 20.33
N ILE A 133 14.21 3.13 19.53
CA ILE A 133 13.47 1.92 19.93
C ILE A 133 14.09 1.30 21.18
N GLN A 134 15.43 1.18 21.22
CA GLN A 134 16.13 0.63 22.38
C GLN A 134 15.85 1.46 23.63
N GLN A 135 15.98 2.78 23.56
CA GLN A 135 15.70 3.66 24.70
C GLN A 135 14.26 3.54 25.21
N VAL A 136 13.28 3.43 24.30
CA VAL A 136 11.87 3.24 24.68
C VAL A 136 11.67 1.89 25.36
N VAL A 137 12.22 0.81 24.82
CA VAL A 137 12.10 -0.53 25.38
C VAL A 137 12.77 -0.61 26.76
N GLU A 138 13.96 -0.04 26.91
CA GLU A 138 14.67 0.02 28.19
C GLU A 138 13.83 0.73 29.25
N LYS A 139 13.29 1.93 28.94
CA LYS A 139 12.43 2.67 29.88
C LYS A 139 11.18 1.89 30.29
N LEU A 140 10.58 1.13 29.37
CA LEU A 140 9.38 0.33 29.65
C LEU A 140 9.68 -0.92 30.48
N LEU A 141 10.89 -1.48 30.37
CA LEU A 141 11.29 -2.71 31.06
C LEU A 141 12.06 -2.44 32.37
N SER A 142 12.60 -1.25 32.55
CA SER A 142 13.26 -0.82 33.79
C SER A 142 12.30 -0.12 34.78
N ALA A 143 11.01 -0.09 34.47
CA ALA A 143 9.95 0.50 35.29
C ALA A 143 9.34 -0.52 36.27
#